data_AF-A0A8B7D757-F1
#
_entry.id   AF-A0A8B7D757-F1
#
_cell.length_a   1.000
_cell.length_b   1.000
_cell.length_c   1.000
_cell.angle_alpha   90.00
_cell.angle_beta   90.00
_cell.angle_gamma   90.00
#
_symmetry.space_group_name_H-M   'P 1'
#
loop_
_entity.id
_entity.type
_entity.pdbx_description
1 polymer ?
#
loop_
_entity_poly.entity_id
_entity_poly.type
_entity_poly.pdbx_seq_one_letter_code
_entity_poly.pdbx_strand_id
1 'polypeptide(L)'
;MKFYLFEKFYLLVCLGLHPDDPLCHRRDKFLCDNKTLPYSIVNDDFCDCEDESDEPGTEACVNGKFFCKIEEKYIRSSLVNDGICDCCDGEDEWKRLIPLGFLKPDEPLLRYSPCSYYCGTSGSWYNIAF
;
A
#
# COMPACT_ATOMS: atom_id res chain seq x y z
N MET A 1 -18.49 20.10 -5.35
CA MET A 1 -18.85 18.75 -4.84
C MET A 1 -18.39 17.60 -5.74
N LYS A 2 -18.61 17.61 -7.07
CA LYS A 2 -18.17 16.50 -7.96
C LYS A 2 -16.65 16.23 -7.97
N PHE A 3 -15.82 17.27 -7.87
CA PHE A 3 -14.35 17.14 -7.85
C PHE A 3 -13.85 16.38 -6.60
N TYR A 4 -14.44 16.67 -5.44
CA TYR A 4 -14.05 16.05 -4.17
C TYR A 4 -14.45 14.56 -4.09
N LEU A 5 -15.59 14.21 -4.69
CA LEU A 5 -16.02 12.82 -4.84
C LEU A 5 -15.09 12.04 -5.78
N PHE A 6 -14.57 12.70 -6.82
CA PHE A 6 -13.62 12.07 -7.73
C PHE A 6 -12.27 11.80 -7.06
N GLU A 7 -11.71 12.80 -6.36
CA GLU A 7 -10.46 12.65 -5.60
C GLU A 7 -10.56 11.57 -4.52
N LYS A 8 -11.68 11.52 -3.77
CA LYS A 8 -11.91 10.48 -2.77
C LYS A 8 -12.05 9.09 -3.37
N PHE A 9 -12.75 8.96 -4.49
CA PHE A 9 -12.87 7.70 -5.21
C PHE A 9 -11.50 7.21 -5.71
N TYR A 10 -10.73 8.10 -6.33
CA TYR A 10 -9.40 7.80 -6.84
C TYR A 10 -8.46 7.36 -5.71
N LEU A 11 -8.45 8.07 -4.57
CA LEU A 11 -7.58 7.76 -3.46
C LEU A 11 -7.91 6.40 -2.80
N LEU A 12 -9.19 6.04 -2.68
CA LEU A 12 -9.61 4.78 -2.08
C LEU A 12 -9.28 3.58 -2.99
N VAL A 13 -9.57 3.70 -4.28
CA VAL A 13 -9.46 2.60 -5.25
C VAL A 13 -8.03 2.38 -5.71
N CYS A 14 -7.25 3.45 -5.91
CA CYS A 14 -5.91 3.38 -6.46
C CYS A 14 -4.81 3.04 -5.46
N LEU A 15 -5.15 2.93 -4.18
CA LEU A 15 -4.18 2.61 -3.16
C LEU A 15 -3.58 1.22 -3.44
N GLY A 16 -2.26 1.15 -3.52
CA GLY A 16 -1.53 -0.08 -3.82
C GLY A 16 -1.58 -0.58 -5.27
N LEU A 17 -2.19 0.18 -6.20
CA LEU A 17 -2.18 -0.15 -7.63
C LEU A 17 -1.08 0.60 -8.40
N HIS A 18 -0.69 0.03 -9.53
CA HIS A 18 0.14 0.74 -10.52
C HIS A 18 -0.61 1.99 -11.04
N PRO A 19 0.07 3.13 -11.26
CA PRO A 19 -0.59 4.35 -11.75
C PRO A 19 -1.41 4.17 -13.02
N ASP A 20 -0.96 3.30 -13.93
CA ASP A 20 -1.65 2.97 -15.18
C ASP A 20 -2.73 1.88 -15.05
N ASP A 21 -3.04 1.41 -13.85
CA ASP A 21 -4.03 0.37 -13.67
C ASP A 21 -5.42 0.84 -14.18
N PRO A 22 -6.12 0.06 -15.01
CA PRO A 22 -7.45 0.42 -15.49
C PRO A 22 -8.49 0.59 -14.38
N LEU A 23 -8.31 -0.05 -13.22
CA LEU A 23 -9.22 0.04 -12.08
C LEU A 23 -9.29 1.45 -11.50
N CYS A 24 -8.17 2.18 -11.55
CA CYS A 24 -8.09 3.59 -11.13
C CYS A 24 -8.96 4.54 -11.93
N HIS A 25 -9.24 4.21 -13.19
CA HIS A 25 -9.79 5.13 -14.17
C HIS A 25 -11.24 4.80 -14.55
N ARG A 26 -11.72 3.60 -14.19
CA ARG A 26 -13.10 3.18 -14.43
C ARG A 26 -13.97 3.46 -13.19
N ARG A 27 -15.19 3.94 -13.41
CA ARG A 27 -16.14 4.27 -12.33
C ARG A 27 -17.42 3.43 -12.35
N ASP A 28 -17.53 2.52 -13.31
CA ASP A 28 -18.81 1.90 -13.61
C ASP A 28 -18.99 0.61 -12.81
N LYS A 29 -18.09 -0.35 -13.03
CA LYS A 29 -18.10 -1.70 -12.44
C LYS A 29 -16.66 -2.17 -12.19
N PHE A 30 -16.44 -2.83 -11.06
CA PHE A 30 -15.26 -3.63 -10.80
C PHE A 30 -15.56 -5.08 -11.22
N LEU A 31 -14.62 -5.74 -11.87
CA LEU A 31 -14.74 -7.11 -12.34
C LEU A 31 -13.63 -7.93 -11.70
N CYS A 32 -13.99 -8.92 -10.90
CA CYS A 32 -13.09 -9.96 -10.41
C CYS A 32 -13.80 -11.32 -10.51
N ASP A 33 -13.09 -12.39 -10.82
CA ASP A 33 -13.63 -13.77 -10.96
C ASP A 33 -14.91 -13.90 -11.82
N ASN A 34 -15.02 -13.11 -12.90
CA ASN A 34 -16.24 -13.00 -13.74
C ASN A 34 -17.48 -12.45 -13.00
N LYS A 35 -17.34 -11.88 -11.81
CA LYS A 35 -18.38 -11.21 -11.04
C LYS A 35 -18.22 -9.71 -11.18
N THR A 36 -19.33 -9.02 -11.43
CA THR A 36 -19.38 -7.57 -11.33
C THR A 36 -19.69 -7.18 -9.89
N LEU A 37 -18.78 -6.47 -9.24
CA LEU A 37 -18.90 -6.03 -7.85
C LEU A 37 -18.88 -4.49 -7.76
N PRO A 38 -19.44 -3.91 -6.68
CA PRO A 38 -19.40 -2.47 -6.48
C PRO A 38 -17.99 -2.04 -6.06
N TYR A 39 -17.51 -0.89 -6.52
CA TYR A 39 -16.19 -0.35 -6.14
C TYR A 39 -16.00 -0.14 -4.63
N SER A 40 -17.07 -0.13 -3.84
CA SER A 40 -17.00 -0.01 -2.39
C SER A 40 -16.35 -1.21 -1.71
N ILE A 41 -16.21 -2.34 -2.40
CA ILE A 41 -15.48 -3.51 -1.90
C ILE A 41 -13.98 -3.45 -2.17
N VAL A 42 -13.51 -2.48 -2.98
CA VAL A 42 -12.08 -2.37 -3.25
C VAL A 42 -11.42 -1.68 -2.06
N ASN A 43 -10.40 -2.32 -1.50
CA ASN A 43 -9.67 -1.86 -0.31
C ASN A 43 -10.59 -1.67 0.91
N ASP A 44 -11.48 -2.63 1.14
CA ASP A 44 -12.42 -2.60 2.26
C ASP A 44 -11.99 -3.45 3.47
N ASP A 45 -10.76 -3.95 3.44
CA ASP A 45 -10.14 -4.86 4.42
C ASP A 45 -10.77 -6.28 4.41
N PHE A 46 -11.51 -6.68 3.37
CA PHE A 46 -11.99 -8.05 3.15
C PHE A 46 -11.52 -8.62 1.79
N CYS A 47 -11.08 -9.88 1.77
CA CYS A 47 -10.73 -10.56 0.53
C CYS A 47 -11.96 -11.27 -0.07
N ASP A 48 -12.65 -10.58 -0.97
CA ASP A 48 -13.87 -11.02 -1.67
C ASP A 48 -13.58 -11.74 -3.01
N CYS A 49 -12.42 -11.51 -3.62
CA CYS A 49 -12.04 -12.09 -4.91
C CYS A 49 -11.02 -13.24 -4.76
N GLU A 50 -11.19 -14.30 -5.55
CA GLU A 50 -10.27 -15.45 -5.65
C GLU A 50 -8.96 -15.06 -6.35
N ASP A 51 -9.01 -14.09 -7.28
CA ASP A 51 -7.83 -13.48 -7.90
C ASP A 51 -7.18 -12.37 -7.05
N GLU A 52 -7.74 -12.09 -5.86
CA GLU A 52 -7.23 -11.15 -4.86
C GLU A 52 -7.13 -9.68 -5.35
N SER A 53 -7.80 -9.36 -6.47
CA SER A 53 -7.68 -8.06 -7.13
C SER A 53 -8.43 -6.91 -6.46
N ASP A 54 -9.25 -7.21 -5.46
CA ASP A 54 -10.03 -6.26 -4.67
C ASP A 54 -9.24 -5.57 -3.57
N GLU A 55 -8.16 -6.17 -3.08
CA GLU A 55 -7.40 -5.64 -1.94
C GLU A 55 -5.94 -5.27 -2.29
N PRO A 56 -5.69 -4.40 -3.30
CA PRO A 56 -4.33 -3.96 -3.63
C PRO A 56 -3.69 -3.06 -2.55
N GLY A 57 -4.50 -2.36 -1.76
CA GLY A 57 -4.12 -1.32 -0.79
C GLY A 57 -4.20 -1.73 0.67
N THR A 58 -4.55 -2.99 0.96
CA THR A 58 -4.70 -3.53 2.32
C THR A 58 -3.93 -4.86 2.46
N GLU A 59 -3.95 -5.42 3.67
CA GLU A 59 -3.36 -6.72 4.00
C GLU A 59 -4.36 -7.91 3.91
N ALA A 60 -5.59 -7.67 3.43
CA ALA A 60 -6.70 -8.62 3.59
C ALA A 60 -6.58 -9.90 2.74
N CYS A 61 -5.95 -9.83 1.57
CA CYS A 61 -5.70 -11.00 0.72
C CYS A 61 -4.30 -11.60 0.92
N VAL A 62 -4.21 -12.92 1.09
CA VAL A 62 -2.98 -13.62 1.53
C VAL A 62 -1.83 -13.59 0.52
N ASN A 63 -2.09 -13.64 -0.80
CA ASN A 63 -1.05 -13.48 -1.82
C ASN A 63 -1.12 -12.11 -2.52
N GLY A 64 -1.87 -11.18 -1.92
CA GLY A 64 -2.07 -9.84 -2.43
C GLY A 64 -0.74 -9.11 -2.61
N LYS A 65 -0.75 -8.10 -3.47
CA LYS A 65 0.43 -7.30 -3.76
C LYS A 65 0.08 -5.83 -3.73
N PHE A 66 0.97 -5.06 -3.14
CA PHE A 66 0.88 -3.61 -3.07
C PHE A 66 1.98 -3.00 -3.93
N PHE A 67 1.65 -2.01 -4.74
CA PHE A 67 2.58 -1.29 -5.59
C PHE A 67 3.08 0.00 -4.92
N CYS A 68 4.39 0.05 -4.63
CA CYS A 68 5.07 1.29 -4.25
C CYS A 68 5.33 2.12 -5.52
N LYS A 69 4.65 3.25 -5.67
CA LYS A 69 4.65 4.14 -6.83
C LYS A 69 6.01 4.76 -7.10
N ILE A 70 6.73 5.21 -6.06
CA ILE A 70 8.00 5.92 -6.25
C ILE A 70 9.15 4.98 -6.64
N GLU A 71 9.14 3.76 -6.09
CA GLU A 71 10.17 2.75 -6.40
C GLU A 71 9.82 1.88 -7.60
N GLU A 72 8.60 2.02 -8.12
CA GLU A 72 8.02 1.19 -9.17
C GLU A 72 8.17 -0.32 -8.89
N LYS A 73 7.90 -0.73 -7.64
CA LYS A 73 8.06 -2.11 -7.17
C LYS A 73 6.80 -2.64 -6.48
N TYR A 74 6.64 -3.96 -6.49
CA TYR A 74 5.63 -4.64 -5.70
C TYR A 74 6.20 -5.17 -4.38
N ILE A 75 5.42 -5.03 -3.31
CA ILE A 75 5.62 -5.69 -2.02
C ILE A 75 4.44 -6.64 -1.75
N ARG A 76 4.58 -7.53 -0.76
CA ARG A 76 3.47 -8.41 -0.34
C ARG A 76 2.45 -7.59 0.44
N SER A 77 1.15 -7.90 0.29
CA SER A 77 0.05 -7.30 1.06
C SER A 77 0.27 -7.40 2.57
N SER A 78 0.91 -8.48 3.05
CA SER A 78 1.27 -8.68 4.46
C SER A 78 2.18 -7.61 5.07
N LEU A 79 2.78 -6.75 4.23
CA LEU A 79 3.69 -5.67 4.63
C LEU A 79 2.96 -4.31 4.64
N VAL A 80 1.67 -4.28 4.30
CA VAL A 80 0.88 -3.06 4.26
C VAL A 80 0.30 -2.79 5.64
N ASN A 81 0.66 -1.66 6.24
CA ASN A 81 0.26 -1.28 7.61
C ASN A 81 0.72 -2.27 8.70
N ASP A 82 1.84 -2.96 8.50
CA ASP A 82 2.45 -3.85 9.49
C ASP A 82 3.31 -3.08 10.52
N GLY A 83 3.49 -1.76 10.31
CA GLY A 83 4.23 -0.85 11.16
C GLY A 83 5.70 -0.66 10.75
N ILE A 84 6.13 -1.28 9.66
CA ILE A 84 7.46 -1.18 9.06
C ILE A 84 7.33 -0.48 7.70
N CYS A 85 8.28 0.42 7.39
CA CYS A 85 8.29 1.12 6.11
C CYS A 85 9.05 0.28 5.07
N ASP A 86 8.33 -0.34 4.15
CA ASP A 86 8.86 -1.10 3.02
C ASP A 86 8.90 -0.28 1.72
N CYS A 87 7.96 0.65 1.54
CA CYS A 87 8.04 1.67 0.49
C CYS A 87 8.92 2.86 0.95
N CYS A 88 9.73 3.41 0.05
CA CYS A 88 10.68 4.48 0.38
C CYS A 88 10.05 5.81 0.77
N ASP A 89 8.81 6.05 0.34
CA ASP A 89 7.98 7.19 0.71
C ASP A 89 7.01 6.86 1.85
N GLY A 90 6.95 5.58 2.26
CA GLY A 90 6.13 5.07 3.35
C GLY A 90 4.64 4.98 3.03
N GLU A 91 4.26 4.91 1.75
CA GLU A 91 2.84 4.88 1.35
C GLU A 91 2.13 3.56 1.70
N ASP A 92 2.88 2.49 1.94
CA ASP A 92 2.42 1.22 2.49
C ASP A 92 1.90 1.34 3.93
N GLU A 93 2.36 2.35 4.68
CA GLU A 93 2.01 2.61 6.08
C GLU A 93 1.01 3.77 6.24
N TRP A 94 0.01 3.82 5.37
CA TRP A 94 -0.97 4.90 5.29
C TRP A 94 -1.89 5.01 6.52
N LYS A 95 -2.12 3.92 7.27
CA LYS A 95 -2.82 3.93 8.57
C LYS A 95 -1.99 4.60 9.67
N ARG A 96 -0.67 4.79 9.46
CA ARG A 96 0.28 5.42 10.40
C ARG A 96 0.22 4.80 11.79
N LEU A 97 0.13 3.47 11.83
CA LEU A 97 0.06 2.73 13.08
C LEU A 97 1.42 2.83 13.77
N ILE A 98 1.43 3.32 15.01
CA ILE A 98 2.63 3.28 15.84
C ILE A 98 2.72 1.86 16.40
N PRO A 99 3.84 1.12 16.20
CA PRO A 99 4.01 -0.20 16.79
C PRO A 99 4.04 -0.08 18.32
N LEU A 100 2.89 -0.25 18.98
CA LEU A 100 2.80 -0.23 20.43
C LEU A 100 3.51 -1.47 21.00
N GLY A 101 4.69 -1.27 21.59
CA GLY A 101 5.44 -2.33 22.27
C GLY A 101 6.47 -3.08 21.43
N PHE A 102 6.73 -2.67 20.19
CA PHE A 102 7.71 -3.30 19.30
C PHE A 102 8.90 -2.39 18.93
N LEU A 103 9.38 -1.56 19.87
CA LEU A 103 10.76 -1.08 19.75
C LEU A 103 11.69 -2.27 20.04
N LYS A 104 11.94 -3.13 19.04
CA LYS A 104 13.14 -3.97 19.08
C LYS A 104 14.32 -3.00 18.99
N PRO A 105 15.11 -2.81 20.07
CA PRO A 105 16.05 -1.68 20.11
C PRO A 105 17.24 -1.80 19.15
N ASP A 106 17.42 -2.90 18.42
CA ASP A 106 18.71 -3.23 17.81
C ASP A 106 18.66 -3.65 16.33
N GLU A 107 17.60 -3.33 15.57
CA GLU A 107 17.59 -3.55 14.11
C GLU A 107 17.78 -2.22 13.36
N PRO A 108 19.03 -1.75 13.16
CA PRO A 108 19.31 -0.46 12.54
C PRO A 108 18.76 -0.35 11.12
N LEU A 109 18.54 -1.48 10.42
CA LEU A 109 18.06 -1.49 9.04
C LEU A 109 16.54 -1.38 8.90
N LEU A 110 15.77 -1.53 9.99
CA LEU A 110 14.31 -1.43 9.96
C LEU A 110 13.87 0.02 10.19
N ARG A 111 12.95 0.49 9.36
CA ARG A 111 12.30 1.79 9.49
C ARG A 111 10.87 1.55 9.97
N TYR A 112 10.45 2.24 11.01
CA TYR A 112 9.13 2.05 11.59
C TYR A 112 8.20 3.21 11.26
N SER A 113 6.91 2.91 11.19
CA SER A 113 5.84 3.91 11.08
C SER A 113 5.78 4.79 12.35
N PRO A 114 5.54 6.11 12.25
CA PRO A 114 5.22 6.85 11.03
C PRO A 114 6.43 7.02 10.08
N CYS A 115 6.23 6.66 8.83
CA CYS A 115 7.30 6.64 7.85
C CYS A 115 7.77 8.04 7.45
N SER A 116 9.07 8.14 7.18
CA SER A 116 9.71 9.32 6.59
C SER A 116 10.08 9.02 5.14
N TYR A 117 10.12 10.03 4.28
CA TYR A 117 10.55 9.88 2.89
C TYR A 117 12.08 9.69 2.79
N TYR A 118 12.53 8.61 2.15
CA TYR A 118 13.95 8.31 1.91
C TYR A 118 14.25 7.86 0.47
N CYS A 119 13.34 8.05 -0.47
CA CYS A 119 13.59 7.74 -1.87
C CYS A 119 14.78 8.55 -2.43
N GLY A 120 15.66 7.90 -3.18
CA GLY A 120 16.85 8.54 -3.75
C GLY A 120 18.00 8.79 -2.76
N THR A 121 17.83 8.46 -1.47
CA THR A 121 19.01 8.30 -0.60
C THR A 121 19.71 7.00 -1.00
N SER A 122 20.62 7.08 -1.97
CA SER A 122 21.63 6.04 -2.21
C SER A 122 22.22 5.67 -0.85
N GLY A 123 22.19 4.39 -0.47
CA GLY A 123 22.52 3.97 0.88
C GLY A 123 23.77 4.64 1.43
N SER A 124 23.62 5.57 2.37
CA SER A 124 24.66 5.90 3.34
C SER A 124 24.56 4.89 4.49
N TRP A 125 24.63 3.61 4.14
CA TRP A 125 24.90 2.51 5.07
C TRP A 125 26.37 2.09 4.93
N TYR A 126 27.28 3.07 4.88
CA TYR A 126 28.72 2.91 5.14
C TYR A 126 29.28 4.25 5.61
N ASN A 127 28.95 4.64 6.84
CA ASN A 127 29.72 5.59 7.64
C ASN A 127 29.64 5.20 9.12
N ILE A 128 29.80 3.90 9.42
CA ILE A 128 30.33 3.50 10.73
C ILE A 128 31.84 3.66 10.59
N ALA A 129 32.34 4.80 11.04
CA ALA A 129 33.76 5.00 11.24
C ALA A 129 34.26 3.97 12.26
N PHE A 130 35.21 3.12 11.86
CA PHE A 130 36.18 2.49 12.75
C PHE A 130 37.46 3.33 12.72
#